data_AF-A0A961D538-F1
#
_entry.id   AF-A0A961D538-F1
#
_cell.length_a   1.000
_cell.length_b   1.000
_cell.length_c   1.000
_cell.angle_alpha   90.00
_cell.angle_beta   90.00
_cell.angle_gamma   90.00
#
_symmetry.space_group_name_H-M   'P 1'
#
loop_
_entity.id
_entity.type
_entity.pdbx_description
1 polymer ?
#
loop_
_entity_poly.entity_id
_entity_poly.type
_entity_poly.pdbx_seq_one_letter_code
_entity_poly.pdbx_strand_id
1 'polypeptide(L)' 'MRIVVADCSVDYAGRLSAHLPRATRVLMLKSDGSILVHSDGGSYKPLNWMSP' A
#
# COMPACT_ATOMS: atom_id res chain seq x y z
N MET A 1 -10.96 9.22 6.37
CA MET A 1 -9.54 8.82 6.27
C MET A 1 -9.26 7.77 7.32
N ARG A 2 -8.68 6.62 6.95
CA ARG A 2 -8.20 5.61 7.90
C ARG A 2 -6.75 5.30 7.59
N ILE A 3 -5.91 5.31 8.62
CA ILE A 3 -4.50 4.94 8.54
C ILE A 3 -4.32 3.67 9.37
N VAL A 4 -3.70 2.66 8.78
CA VAL A 4 -3.34 1.42 9.46
C VAL A 4 -1.84 1.23 9.36
N VAL A 5 -1.18 0.99 10.49
CA VAL A 5 0.22 0.57 10.53
C VAL A 5 0.25 -0.90 10.89
N ALA A 6 0.88 -1.73 10.06
CA ALA A 6 0.88 -3.19 10.24
C ALA A 6 2.16 -3.83 9.70
N ASP A 7 2.59 -4.94 10.32
CA ASP A 7 3.49 -5.90 9.69
C ASP A 7 2.67 -6.78 8.74
N CYS A 8 2.84 -6.59 7.44
CA CYS A 8 2.08 -7.32 6.43
C CYS A 8 2.86 -7.54 5.13
N SER A 9 2.47 -8.60 4.42
CA SER A 9 2.75 -8.78 2.99
C SER A 9 1.61 -8.20 2.16
N VAL A 10 1.86 -7.88 0.89
CA VAL A 10 0.83 -7.40 -0.04
C VAL A 10 1.00 -8.10 -1.37
N ASP A 11 -0.09 -8.67 -1.86
CA ASP A 11 -0.22 -9.17 -3.21
C ASP A 11 -1.07 -8.17 -4.01
N TYR A 12 -0.54 -7.70 -5.13
CA TYR A 12 -1.21 -6.80 -6.04
C TYR A 12 -1.49 -7.51 -7.36
N ALA A 13 -2.74 -7.46 -7.81
CA ALA A 13 -3.18 -8.02 -9.09
C ALA A 13 -4.01 -6.99 -9.86
N GLY A 14 -3.69 -6.80 -11.14
CA GLY A 14 -4.35 -5.87 -12.04
C GLY A 14 -3.67 -5.86 -13.41
N ARG A 15 -3.40 -4.67 -13.96
CA ARG A 15 -2.61 -4.54 -15.20
C ARG A 15 -1.21 -5.17 -15.09
N LEU A 16 -0.64 -5.13 -13.88
CA LEU A 16 0.60 -5.81 -13.51
C LEU A 16 0.34 -6.63 -12.25
N SER A 17 1.18 -7.64 -12.02
CA SER A 17 1.25 -8.37 -10.75
C SER A 17 2.50 -7.96 -9.97
N ALA A 18 2.36 -7.86 -8.65
CA ALA A 18 3.50 -7.62 -7.76
C ALA A 18 3.26 -8.30 -6.41
N HIS A 19 4.32 -8.86 -5.84
CA HIS A 19 4.35 -9.32 -4.46
C HIS A 19 5.33 -8.45 -3.68
N LEU A 20 4.85 -7.90 -2.58
CA LEU A 20 5.69 -7.20 -1.61
C LEU A 20 5.84 -8.10 -0.38
N PRO A 21 7.08 -8.47 0.02
CA PRO A 21 7.33 -9.35 1.16
C PRO A 21 6.94 -8.70 2.49
N ARG A 22 6.79 -9.51 3.55
CA ARG A 22 6.40 -9.01 4.88
C ARG A 22 7.34 -7.90 5.36
N ALA A 23 6.75 -6.79 5.78
CA ALA A 23 7.44 -5.65 6.39
C ALA A 23 6.42 -4.78 7.13
N THR A 24 6.88 -3.87 7.99
CA THR A 24 6.07 -2.78 8.54
C THR A 24 5.64 -1.83 7.43
N ARG A 25 4.35 -1.51 7.37
CA ARG A 25 3.77 -0.66 6.33
C ARG A 25 2.73 0.29 6.87
N VAL A 26 2.61 1.42 6.18
CA VAL A 26 1.49 2.34 6.33
C VAL A 26 0.52 2.12 5.18
N LEU A 27 -0.71 1.76 5.53
CA LEU A 27 -1.84 1.65 4.62
C LEU A 27 -2.74 2.88 4.79
N MET A 28 -2.88 3.70 3.75
CA MET A 28 -3.77 4.84 3.75
C MET A 28 -5.02 4.53 2.95
N LEU A 29 -6.17 4.49 3.63
CA LEU A 29 -7.48 4.32 3.02
C LEU A 29 -8.19 5.67 2.99
N LYS A 30 -8.33 6.21 1.79
CA LYS A 30 -8.99 7.49 1.54
C LYS A 30 -10.50 7.30 1.39
N SER A 31 -11.26 8.36 1.66
CA SER A 31 -12.73 8.33 1.57
C SER A 31 -13.25 8.20 0.15
N ASP A 32 -12.42 8.54 -0.84
CA ASP A 32 -12.73 8.36 -2.25
C ASP A 32 -12.59 6.91 -2.72
N GLY A 33 -12.10 5.99 -1.87
CA GLY A 33 -11.85 4.59 -2.21
C GLY A 33 -10.40 4.30 -2.61
N SER A 34 -9.55 5.32 -2.74
CA SER A 34 -8.13 5.11 -3.05
C SER A 34 -7.39 4.46 -1.87
N ILE A 35 -6.49 3.54 -2.20
CA ILE A 35 -5.63 2.85 -1.23
C ILE A 35 -4.17 3.06 -1.62
N LEU A 36 -3.34 3.43 -0.64
CA LEU A 36 -1.90 3.59 -0.81
C LEU A 36 -1.14 2.73 0.19
N VAL A 37 -0.06 2.09 -0.27
CA VAL A 37 0.82 1.25 0.54
C VAL A 37 2.21 1.88 0.57
N HIS A 38 2.68 2.27 1.74
CA HIS A 38 4.03 2.79 1.98
C HIS A 38 4.84 1.85 2.88
N SER A 39 6.16 1.93 2.77
CA SER A 39 7.13 1.27 3.66
C SER A 39 7.95 2.34 4.38
N ASP A 40 8.59 1.96 5.49
CA ASP A 40 9.43 2.85 6.31
C ASP A 40 10.67 3.36 5.55
N GLY A 41 11.10 2.64 4.50
CA GLY A 41 12.21 3.03 3.62
C GLY A 41 11.77 3.17 2.16
N GLY A 42 12.34 4.15 1.45
CA GLY A 42 12.11 4.37 0.02
C GLY A 42 11.88 5.83 -0.37
N SER A 43 11.15 6.02 -1.47
CA SER A 43 10.71 7.33 -1.96
C SER A 43 9.47 7.83 -1.20
N TYR A 44 9.15 9.12 -1.32
CA TYR A 44 7.87 9.68 -0.88
C TYR A 44 6.65 9.06 -1.60
N LYS A 45 6.88 8.38 -2.72
CA LYS A 45 5.84 7.70 -3.51
C LYS A 45 5.41 6.38 -2.87
N PRO A 46 4.13 6.00 -2.98
CA PRO A 46 3.68 4.69 -2.50
C PRO A 46 4.36 3.56 -3.29
N LEU A 47 4.60 2.42 -2.64
CA LEU A 47 5.07 1.20 -3.29
C LEU A 47 4.01 0.62 -4.21
N ASN A 48 2.74 0.64 -3.78
CA ASN A 48 1.57 0.29 -4.56
C ASN A 48 0.41 1.23 -4.25
N TRP A 49 -0.46 1.44 -5.24
CA TRP A 49 -1.69 2.20 -5.07
C TRP A 49 -2.82 1.62 -5.92
N MET A 50 -4.05 1.85 -5.48
CA MET A 50 -5.27 1.63 -6.24
C MET A 50 -6.12 2.90 -6.19
N SER A 51 -6.70 3.26 -7.34
CA SER A 51 -7.82 4.19 -7.42
C SER A 51 -9.12 3.39 -7.57
N PRO A 52 -10.28 4.02 -7.30
CA PRO A 52 -11.58 3.43 -7.61
C PRO A 52 -11.71 2.98 -9.06
#